data_AF-A0AAN8JKI2-F1
#
_entry.id   AF-A0AAN8JKI2-F1
#
_cell.length_a   1.000
_cell.length_b   1.000
_cell.length_c   1.000
_cell.angle_alpha   90.00
_cell.angle_beta   90.00
_cell.angle_gamma   90.00
#
_symmetry.space_group_name_H-M   'P 1'
#
loop_
_entity.id
_entity.type
_entity.pdbx_description
1 polymer ?
#
loop_
_entity_poly.entity_id
_entity_poly.type
_entity_poly.pdbx_seq_one_letter_code
_entity_poly.pdbx_strand_id
1 'polypeptide(L)'
;MARINMLSFTFCLLAILPGNGAVDSLRFLVIGDMGGLPVFPYTTPVERGTAKEMGIMASQYGPSFILEIGDNFYYDGVANVSDHRFRDTFEEVYTAPSLQVPWYLVAGNHDHNGNVTAQIMYTQTSERWNFPDLYYPLSFTVPGTSDTVDIVMIDTVSLCGNVLDDFHGYQPKAPENLKVAEDQWTWIEEKLAKSKATYLLVAGHFPVYSIAEHGPTECLVDRLLPMLYKYRVTAYMCGHDHNLQHLRTENEGIPLDFILSGAANFIDPSVEHVQAVPKGSSLFHWADLSALGGFVFTEVTANNMTFNYIDASGKMLHQTSLLPRKL
;
A
#
# COMPACT_ATOMS: atom_id res chain seq x y z
N MET A 1 31.18 61.69 -3.20
CA MET A 1 29.77 61.49 -3.58
C MET A 1 29.60 60.03 -3.99
N ALA A 2 29.24 59.16 -3.05
CA ALA A 2 28.99 57.76 -3.33
C ALA A 2 27.50 57.59 -3.65
N ARG A 3 27.16 57.10 -4.85
CA ARG A 3 25.80 56.73 -5.23
C ARG A 3 25.58 55.26 -4.86
N ILE A 4 24.65 55.04 -3.93
CA ILE A 4 24.13 53.72 -3.57
C ILE A 4 23.14 53.33 -4.68
N ASN A 5 23.42 52.23 -5.39
CA ASN A 5 22.44 51.58 -6.27
C ASN A 5 21.59 50.64 -5.41
N MET A 6 20.33 50.99 -5.18
CA MET A 6 19.32 50.05 -4.67
C MET A 6 19.01 49.03 -5.77
N LEU A 7 19.36 47.76 -5.54
CA LEU A 7 18.76 46.64 -6.28
C LEU A 7 17.32 46.46 -5.78
N SER A 8 16.36 46.71 -6.66
CA SER A 8 14.96 46.33 -6.46
C SER A 8 14.83 44.82 -6.65
N PHE A 9 14.68 44.08 -5.55
CA PHE A 9 14.27 42.68 -5.60
C PHE A 9 12.76 42.63 -5.86
N THR A 10 12.39 42.33 -7.10
CA THR A 10 11.01 42.00 -7.45
C THR A 10 10.69 40.62 -6.88
N PHE A 11 10.05 40.58 -5.72
CA PHE A 11 9.42 39.37 -5.19
C PHE A 11 8.24 39.01 -6.10
N CYS A 12 8.41 38.00 -6.94
CA CYS A 12 7.30 37.41 -7.69
C CYS A 12 6.52 36.53 -6.70
N LEU A 13 5.57 37.12 -5.97
CA LEU A 13 4.52 36.35 -5.30
C LEU A 13 3.69 35.68 -6.40
N LEU A 14 3.86 34.37 -6.60
CA LEU A 14 2.82 33.57 -7.23
C LEU A 14 1.63 33.55 -6.27
N ALA A 15 0.68 34.45 -6.51
CA ALA A 15 -0.66 34.32 -5.97
C ALA A 15 -1.31 33.11 -6.64
N ILE A 16 -1.42 32.00 -5.92
CA ILE A 16 -2.25 30.87 -6.34
C ILE A 16 -3.70 31.30 -6.12
N LEU A 17 -4.37 31.65 -7.21
CA LEU A 17 -5.83 31.77 -7.23
C LEU A 17 -6.43 30.37 -7.03
N PRO A 18 -7.43 30.19 -6.14
CA PRO A 18 -8.17 28.94 -6.06
C PRO A 18 -9.10 28.88 -7.27
N GLY A 19 -8.61 28.26 -8.35
CA GLY A 19 -9.31 28.13 -9.61
C GLY A 19 -9.12 26.75 -10.20
N ASN A 20 -10.08 25.87 -9.93
CA ASN A 20 -10.75 25.03 -10.93
C ASN A 20 -9.87 24.42 -12.05
N GLY A 21 -8.79 23.75 -11.64
CA GLY A 21 -7.95 22.92 -12.51
C GLY A 21 -7.73 21.54 -11.90
N ALA A 22 -8.71 21.01 -11.17
CA ALA A 22 -8.66 19.63 -10.72
C ALA A 22 -8.63 18.75 -11.97
N VAL A 23 -7.52 18.08 -12.22
CA VAL A 23 -7.50 16.97 -13.16
C VAL A 23 -8.51 15.95 -12.64
N ASP A 24 -9.52 15.66 -13.46
CA ASP A 24 -10.49 14.59 -13.26
C ASP A 24 -9.73 13.26 -13.10
N SER A 25 -9.50 12.89 -11.84
CA SER A 25 -8.61 11.78 -11.48
C SER A 25 -9.06 11.11 -10.19
N LEU A 26 -8.88 9.80 -10.14
CA LEU A 26 -9.03 9.04 -8.90
C LEU A 26 -7.68 9.05 -8.18
N ARG A 27 -7.68 9.43 -6.91
CA ARG A 27 -6.46 9.51 -6.10
C ARG A 27 -6.60 8.68 -4.84
N PHE A 28 -5.55 7.99 -4.44
CA PHE A 28 -5.53 7.25 -3.18
C PHE A 28 -4.12 7.11 -2.64
N LEU A 29 -4.00 6.85 -1.34
CA LEU A 29 -2.73 6.49 -0.71
C LEU A 29 -2.65 4.98 -0.54
N VAL A 30 -1.45 4.45 -0.57
CA VAL A 30 -1.15 3.06 -0.23
C VAL A 30 -0.09 3.08 0.87
N ILE A 31 -0.41 2.42 1.96
CA ILE A 31 0.39 2.30 3.18
C ILE A 31 0.28 0.85 3.65
N GLY A 32 1.34 0.34 4.27
CA GLY A 32 1.38 -0.98 4.89
C GLY A 32 2.32 -0.94 6.07
N ASP A 33 2.20 -1.91 6.96
CA ASP A 33 3.14 -2.13 8.06
C ASP A 33 3.15 -0.93 9.02
N MET A 34 1.95 -0.41 9.31
CA MET A 34 1.78 0.82 10.08
C MET A 34 1.64 0.62 11.58
N GLY A 35 1.51 -0.62 12.06
CA GLY A 35 0.85 -0.97 13.32
C GLY A 35 1.53 -0.64 14.64
N GLY A 36 2.32 0.43 14.73
CA GLY A 36 2.87 0.95 15.99
C GLY A 36 3.64 -0.09 16.80
N LEU A 37 3.37 -0.14 18.11
CA LEU A 37 3.94 -1.12 19.05
C LEU A 37 2.90 -1.59 20.08
N PRO A 38 3.04 -2.78 20.67
CA PRO A 38 2.13 -3.25 21.73
C PRO A 38 2.40 -2.62 23.11
N VAL A 39 3.42 -1.75 23.21
CA VAL A 39 3.82 -1.08 24.45
C VAL A 39 3.58 0.42 24.35
N PHE A 40 3.18 1.07 25.46
CA PHE A 40 2.98 2.51 25.52
C PHE A 40 4.21 3.26 24.95
N PRO A 41 4.03 4.26 24.05
CA PRO A 41 2.77 4.96 23.71
C PRO A 41 1.98 4.32 22.56
N TYR A 42 2.17 3.03 22.29
CA TYR A 42 1.50 2.22 21.27
C TYR A 42 1.74 2.66 19.82
N THR A 43 2.71 3.54 19.65
CA THR A 43 3.06 4.20 18.40
C THR A 43 4.57 4.36 18.29
N THR A 44 5.07 4.64 17.09
CA THR A 44 6.49 4.97 16.87
C THR A 44 6.67 6.39 16.29
N PRO A 45 7.88 6.98 16.40
CA PRO A 45 8.20 8.21 15.69
C PRO A 45 8.07 8.10 14.16
N VAL A 46 8.33 6.92 13.60
CA VAL A 46 8.23 6.62 12.16
C VAL A 46 6.75 6.67 11.75
N GLU A 47 5.89 5.88 12.39
CA GLU A 47 4.45 5.88 12.15
C GLU A 47 3.85 7.29 12.22
N ARG A 48 4.16 8.05 13.28
CA ARG A 48 3.65 9.41 13.44
C ARG A 48 4.22 10.39 12.42
N GLY A 49 5.45 10.18 11.95
CA GLY A 49 6.07 10.94 10.88
C GLY A 49 5.37 10.69 9.54
N THR A 50 5.20 9.41 9.18
CA THR A 50 4.44 8.95 8.02
C THR A 50 3.02 9.53 8.04
N ALA A 51 2.27 9.36 9.13
CA ALA A 51 0.90 9.86 9.27
C ALA A 51 0.79 11.38 9.08
N LYS A 52 1.76 12.14 9.60
CA LYS A 52 1.81 13.60 9.42
C LYS A 52 1.97 13.97 7.95
N GLU A 53 2.89 13.32 7.24
CA GLU A 53 3.15 13.62 5.83
C GLU A 53 2.00 13.15 4.94
N MET A 54 1.38 12.00 5.23
CA MET A 54 0.13 11.60 4.60
C MET A 54 -0.94 12.69 4.75
N GLY A 55 -1.08 13.31 5.92
CA GLY A 55 -2.01 14.41 6.15
C GLY A 55 -1.74 15.64 5.29
N ILE A 56 -0.46 15.98 5.07
CA ILE A 56 -0.03 17.08 4.20
C ILE A 56 -0.36 16.76 2.74
N MET A 57 0.08 15.59 2.26
CA MET A 57 -0.21 15.11 0.91
C MET A 57 -1.71 15.03 0.64
N ALA A 58 -2.47 14.48 1.57
CA ALA A 58 -3.91 14.37 1.43
C ALA A 58 -4.61 15.73 1.42
N SER A 59 -4.11 16.72 2.18
CA SER A 59 -4.65 18.09 2.14
C SER A 59 -4.40 18.77 0.80
N GLN A 60 -3.30 18.44 0.12
CA GLN A 60 -2.94 19.02 -1.16
C GLN A 60 -3.65 18.35 -2.34
N TYR A 61 -3.79 17.02 -2.32
CA TYR A 61 -4.23 16.24 -3.48
C TYR A 61 -5.62 15.63 -3.34
N GLY A 62 -6.19 15.57 -2.13
CA GLY A 62 -7.54 15.07 -1.88
C GLY A 62 -7.75 13.62 -2.33
N PRO A 63 -7.02 12.63 -1.77
CA PRO A 63 -7.26 11.22 -2.06
C PRO A 63 -8.70 10.85 -1.68
N SER A 64 -9.34 10.03 -2.51
CA SER A 64 -10.69 9.53 -2.28
C SER A 64 -10.75 8.42 -1.23
N PHE A 65 -9.64 7.70 -1.04
CA PHE A 65 -9.50 6.63 -0.05
C PHE A 65 -8.02 6.33 0.24
N ILE A 66 -7.79 5.45 1.22
CA ILE A 66 -6.48 4.93 1.61
C ILE A 66 -6.55 3.41 1.59
N LEU A 67 -5.51 2.75 1.08
CA LEU A 67 -5.33 1.30 1.17
C LEU A 67 -4.31 1.02 2.27
N GLU A 68 -4.71 0.24 3.26
CA GLU A 68 -3.81 -0.37 4.25
C GLU A 68 -3.58 -1.84 3.87
N ILE A 69 -2.33 -2.21 3.62
CA ILE A 69 -1.97 -3.53 3.07
C ILE A 69 -1.38 -4.49 4.10
N GLY A 70 -1.82 -4.39 5.36
CA GLY A 70 -1.59 -5.38 6.40
C GLY A 70 -0.54 -4.98 7.43
N ASP A 71 -0.47 -5.78 8.50
CA ASP A 71 0.26 -5.48 9.74
C ASP A 71 -0.22 -4.19 10.40
N ASN A 72 -1.56 -4.17 10.55
CA ASN A 72 -2.31 -3.04 11.07
C ASN A 72 -2.01 -2.80 12.55
N PHE A 73 -1.65 -3.85 13.30
CA PHE A 73 -1.25 -3.76 14.71
C PHE A 73 -0.14 -4.75 15.08
N TYR A 74 1.07 -4.24 15.30
CA TYR A 74 2.18 -5.06 15.80
C TYR A 74 2.04 -5.39 17.30
N TYR A 75 2.55 -6.54 17.80
CA TYR A 75 3.07 -7.70 17.05
C TYR A 75 2.06 -8.87 17.02
N ASP A 76 0.95 -8.77 17.74
CA ASP A 76 -0.04 -9.85 17.87
C ASP A 76 -1.46 -9.33 17.65
N GLY A 77 -1.60 -8.38 16.74
CA GLY A 77 -2.89 -7.82 16.34
C GLY A 77 -3.63 -7.16 17.51
N VAL A 78 -4.94 -7.37 17.53
CA VAL A 78 -5.86 -6.92 18.58
C VAL A 78 -6.54 -8.11 19.24
N ALA A 79 -6.93 -7.97 20.50
CA ALA A 79 -7.60 -9.05 21.24
C ALA A 79 -9.09 -9.18 20.87
N ASN A 80 -9.79 -8.05 20.69
CA ASN A 80 -11.23 -7.98 20.42
C ASN A 80 -11.63 -6.62 19.83
N VAL A 81 -12.90 -6.45 19.46
CA VAL A 81 -13.39 -5.23 18.77
C VAL A 81 -13.32 -3.95 19.65
N SER A 82 -13.23 -4.11 20.97
CA SER A 82 -13.10 -3.00 21.91
C SER A 82 -11.65 -2.78 22.38
N ASP A 83 -10.68 -3.40 21.72
CA ASP A 83 -9.27 -3.23 22.05
C ASP A 83 -8.86 -1.75 21.88
N HIS A 84 -8.17 -1.22 22.89
CA HIS A 84 -7.73 0.17 22.90
C HIS A 84 -6.73 0.48 21.78
N ARG A 85 -6.06 -0.53 21.22
CA ARG A 85 -5.14 -0.39 20.08
C ARG A 85 -5.78 0.26 18.87
N PHE A 86 -7.06 0.01 18.59
CA PHE A 86 -7.78 0.72 17.52
C PHE A 86 -7.74 2.24 17.74
N ARG A 87 -7.95 2.70 18.97
CA ARG A 87 -7.86 4.13 19.30
C ARG A 87 -6.41 4.60 19.27
N ASP A 88 -5.53 3.95 20.02
CA ASP A 88 -4.21 4.48 20.34
C ASP A 88 -3.22 4.39 19.15
N THR A 89 -3.37 3.39 18.28
CA THR A 89 -2.50 3.16 17.11
C THR A 89 -3.14 3.62 15.80
N PHE A 90 -4.47 3.73 15.70
CA PHE A 90 -5.13 4.16 14.45
C PHE A 90 -5.90 5.48 14.56
N GLU A 91 -6.86 5.60 15.47
CA GLU A 91 -7.71 6.80 15.53
C GLU A 91 -6.97 8.05 16.02
N GLU A 92 -6.06 7.91 16.99
CA GLU A 92 -5.28 9.02 17.54
C GLU A 92 -3.99 9.33 16.77
N VAL A 93 -3.62 8.48 15.82
CA VAL A 93 -2.45 8.68 14.94
C VAL A 93 -2.86 9.40 13.66
N TYR A 94 -3.84 8.86 12.94
CA TYR A 94 -4.27 9.37 11.63
C TYR A 94 -5.37 10.43 11.75
N THR A 95 -5.08 11.48 12.52
CA THR A 95 -6.06 12.51 12.95
C THR A 95 -6.24 13.68 11.99
N ALA A 96 -5.42 13.78 10.95
CA ALA A 96 -5.52 14.90 10.01
C ALA A 96 -6.92 14.93 9.35
N PRO A 97 -7.57 16.10 9.21
CA PRO A 97 -8.89 16.19 8.59
C PRO A 97 -8.94 15.61 7.16
N SER A 98 -7.83 15.74 6.43
CA SER A 98 -7.65 15.20 5.07
C SER A 98 -7.54 13.67 5.01
N LEU A 99 -7.32 12.99 6.14
CA LEU A 99 -7.26 11.52 6.24
C LEU A 99 -8.58 10.91 6.72
N GLN A 100 -9.62 11.72 6.97
CA GLN A 100 -10.96 11.27 7.34
C GLN A 100 -11.77 10.82 6.10
N VAL A 101 -11.12 10.02 5.25
CA VAL A 101 -11.67 9.36 4.06
C VAL A 101 -11.72 7.86 4.32
N PRO A 102 -12.43 7.05 3.52
CA PRO A 102 -12.43 5.59 3.69
C PRO A 102 -11.03 4.98 3.63
N TRP A 103 -10.72 4.11 4.59
CA TRP A 103 -9.58 3.20 4.62
C TRP A 103 -10.07 1.81 4.28
N TYR A 104 -9.49 1.18 3.26
CA TYR A 104 -9.75 -0.21 2.89
C TYR A 104 -8.56 -1.06 3.29
N LEU A 105 -8.80 -2.07 4.11
CA LEU A 105 -7.74 -2.81 4.79
C LEU A 105 -7.72 -4.29 4.38
N VAL A 106 -6.53 -4.89 4.45
CA VAL A 106 -6.33 -6.35 4.56
C VAL A 106 -5.53 -6.64 5.83
N ALA A 107 -5.43 -7.92 6.21
CA ALA A 107 -4.63 -8.36 7.35
C ALA A 107 -3.24 -8.83 6.91
N GLY A 108 -2.23 -8.58 7.74
CA GLY A 108 -0.89 -9.14 7.65
C GLY A 108 -0.64 -10.27 8.64
N ASN A 109 0.60 -10.76 8.71
CA ASN A 109 0.95 -11.87 9.60
C ASN A 109 0.73 -11.53 11.08
N HIS A 110 1.08 -10.31 11.50
CA HIS A 110 0.93 -9.89 12.89
C HIS A 110 -0.54 -9.74 13.29
N ASP A 111 -1.40 -9.36 12.34
CA ASP A 111 -2.84 -9.30 12.57
C ASP A 111 -3.45 -10.69 12.83
N HIS A 112 -2.98 -11.69 12.08
CA HIS A 112 -3.39 -13.09 12.20
C HIS A 112 -2.86 -13.80 13.45
N ASN A 113 -1.83 -13.26 14.11
CA ASN A 113 -1.46 -13.71 15.46
C ASN A 113 -2.51 -13.31 16.51
N GLY A 114 -3.28 -12.25 16.23
CA GLY A 114 -4.37 -11.76 17.05
C GLY A 114 -5.75 -12.18 16.56
N ASN A 115 -6.70 -11.24 16.60
CA ASN A 115 -8.09 -11.47 16.21
C ASN A 115 -8.48 -10.65 14.98
N VAL A 116 -8.24 -11.17 13.78
CA VAL A 116 -8.65 -10.52 12.52
C VAL A 116 -10.18 -10.34 12.43
N THR A 117 -10.97 -11.23 13.03
CA THR A 117 -12.43 -11.05 13.10
C THR A 117 -12.81 -9.79 13.87
N ALA A 118 -12.05 -9.41 14.91
CA ALA A 118 -12.26 -8.15 15.59
C ALA A 118 -11.97 -6.93 14.72
N GLN A 119 -10.94 -7.00 13.88
CA GLN A 119 -10.64 -5.97 12.88
C GLN A 119 -11.77 -5.85 11.84
N ILE A 120 -12.31 -6.96 11.36
CA ILE A 120 -13.48 -6.96 10.48
C ILE A 120 -14.70 -6.31 11.17
N MET A 121 -14.99 -6.71 12.42
CA MET A 121 -16.10 -6.16 13.20
C MET A 121 -15.93 -4.67 13.52
N TYR A 122 -14.71 -4.16 13.61
CA TYR A 122 -14.45 -2.73 13.87
C TYR A 122 -14.97 -1.82 12.75
N THR A 123 -15.23 -2.37 11.55
CA THR A 123 -15.96 -1.69 10.46
C THR A 123 -17.34 -1.17 10.91
N GLN A 124 -17.96 -1.78 11.91
CA GLN A 124 -19.24 -1.32 12.46
C GLN A 124 -19.08 -0.19 13.49
N THR A 125 -17.85 0.12 13.90
CA THR A 125 -17.53 1.10 14.94
C THR A 125 -16.96 2.39 14.36
N SER A 126 -16.06 2.30 13.37
CA SER A 126 -15.40 3.46 12.75
C SER A 126 -15.86 3.66 11.32
N GLU A 127 -16.40 4.84 11.01
CA GLU A 127 -16.93 5.17 9.67
C GLU A 127 -15.87 5.12 8.56
N ARG A 128 -14.59 5.33 8.92
CA ARG A 128 -13.47 5.29 7.97
C ARG A 128 -12.80 3.93 7.89
N TRP A 129 -13.06 3.00 8.81
CA TRP A 129 -12.48 1.66 8.77
C TRP A 129 -13.34 0.73 7.93
N ASN A 130 -12.85 0.28 6.77
CA ASN A 130 -13.60 -0.60 5.87
C ASN A 130 -12.83 -1.91 5.67
N PHE A 131 -13.15 -2.91 6.47
CA PHE A 131 -12.61 -4.26 6.37
C PHE A 131 -13.75 -5.29 6.43
N PRO A 132 -14.52 -5.46 5.33
CA PRO A 132 -15.80 -6.19 5.36
C PRO A 132 -15.65 -7.73 5.45
N ASP A 133 -14.52 -8.26 4.97
CA ASP A 133 -14.17 -9.68 4.99
C ASP A 133 -12.65 -9.80 4.80
N LEU A 134 -12.06 -10.99 4.97
CA LEU A 134 -10.62 -11.24 4.77
C LEU A 134 -10.15 -10.85 3.37
N TYR A 135 -10.97 -11.11 2.35
CA TYR A 135 -10.71 -10.77 0.96
C TYR A 135 -11.99 -10.29 0.28
N TYR A 136 -11.89 -9.24 -0.53
CA TYR A 136 -13.06 -8.58 -1.11
C TYR A 136 -12.70 -7.74 -2.35
N PRO A 137 -13.66 -7.47 -3.25
CA PRO A 137 -13.41 -6.64 -4.41
C PRO A 137 -13.77 -5.18 -4.12
N LEU A 138 -13.03 -4.25 -4.71
CA LEU A 138 -13.37 -2.84 -4.81
C LEU A 138 -13.46 -2.44 -6.28
N SER A 139 -14.30 -1.47 -6.59
CA SER A 139 -14.43 -0.92 -7.93
C SER A 139 -14.74 0.57 -7.85
N PHE A 140 -13.99 1.36 -8.59
CA PHE A 140 -14.09 2.82 -8.61
C PHE A 140 -14.17 3.33 -10.05
N THR A 141 -14.88 4.42 -10.26
CA THR A 141 -14.89 5.14 -11.55
C THR A 141 -13.87 6.26 -11.50
N VAL A 142 -13.09 6.42 -12.57
CA VAL A 142 -12.23 7.59 -12.72
C VAL A 142 -13.14 8.81 -12.97
N PRO A 143 -13.07 9.86 -12.13
CA PRO A 143 -13.90 11.06 -12.31
C PRO A 143 -13.81 11.59 -13.73
N GLY A 144 -14.92 12.10 -14.27
CA GLY A 144 -14.96 12.68 -15.63
C GLY A 144 -14.90 11.67 -16.78
N THR A 145 -14.79 10.36 -16.52
CA THR A 145 -14.67 9.33 -17.56
C THR A 145 -15.57 8.11 -17.29
N SER A 146 -15.62 7.16 -18.24
CA SER A 146 -16.25 5.85 -18.04
C SER A 146 -15.25 4.76 -17.62
N ASP A 147 -13.99 5.12 -17.42
CA ASP A 147 -12.93 4.19 -17.02
C ASP A 147 -13.13 3.75 -15.58
N THR A 148 -12.77 2.51 -15.29
CA THR A 148 -12.86 1.95 -13.94
C THR A 148 -11.53 1.37 -13.47
N VAL A 149 -11.38 1.38 -12.15
CA VAL A 149 -10.30 0.72 -11.42
C VAL A 149 -10.92 -0.35 -10.55
N ASP A 150 -10.63 -1.61 -10.84
CA ASP A 150 -10.96 -2.72 -9.95
C ASP A 150 -9.76 -3.05 -9.08
N ILE A 151 -9.99 -3.33 -7.79
CA ILE A 151 -8.95 -3.78 -6.85
C ILE A 151 -9.43 -5.07 -6.19
N VAL A 152 -8.63 -6.12 -6.30
CA VAL A 152 -8.88 -7.40 -5.62
C VAL A 152 -8.03 -7.44 -4.36
N MET A 153 -8.67 -7.20 -3.21
CA MET A 153 -8.02 -7.26 -1.89
C MET A 153 -7.97 -8.71 -1.44
N ILE A 154 -6.79 -9.24 -1.10
CA ILE A 154 -6.56 -10.66 -0.79
C ILE A 154 -5.88 -10.83 0.58
N ASP A 155 -6.21 -11.93 1.25
CA ASP A 155 -5.61 -12.32 2.52
C ASP A 155 -4.50 -13.35 2.27
N THR A 156 -3.26 -12.89 2.18
CA THR A 156 -2.11 -13.72 1.81
C THR A 156 -1.75 -14.74 2.88
N VAL A 157 -2.07 -14.47 4.15
CA VAL A 157 -1.85 -15.41 5.26
C VAL A 157 -2.76 -16.63 5.14
N SER A 158 -4.04 -16.45 4.82
CA SER A 158 -4.98 -17.54 4.59
C SER A 158 -4.62 -18.37 3.34
N LEU A 159 -3.94 -17.77 2.36
CA LEU A 159 -3.49 -18.43 1.14
C LEU A 159 -2.22 -19.26 1.33
N CYS A 160 -1.24 -18.70 2.04
CA CYS A 160 0.13 -19.22 2.08
C CYS A 160 0.56 -19.73 3.46
N GLY A 161 -0.18 -19.42 4.51
CA GLY A 161 0.19 -19.66 5.90
C GLY A 161 0.74 -18.42 6.57
N ASN A 162 0.76 -18.45 7.91
CA ASN A 162 1.43 -17.44 8.69
C ASN A 162 2.94 -17.76 8.83
N VAL A 163 3.74 -16.74 9.11
CA VAL A 163 5.17 -16.86 9.40
C VAL A 163 5.35 -17.22 10.89
N LEU A 164 6.15 -18.24 11.17
CA LEU A 164 6.38 -18.71 12.55
C LEU A 164 7.31 -17.80 13.34
N ASP A 165 8.18 -17.06 12.65
CA ASP A 165 9.17 -16.14 13.21
C ASP A 165 9.56 -15.11 12.14
N ASP A 166 9.02 -13.92 12.27
CA ASP A 166 9.19 -12.86 11.28
C ASP A 166 10.61 -12.27 11.30
N PHE A 167 11.28 -12.28 12.45
CA PHE A 167 12.54 -11.57 12.65
C PHE A 167 13.76 -12.25 12.01
N HIS A 168 13.59 -13.46 11.48
CA HIS A 168 14.66 -14.26 10.89
C HIS A 168 14.37 -14.71 9.45
N GLY A 169 13.47 -13.99 8.76
CA GLY A 169 13.20 -14.22 7.32
C GLY A 169 12.52 -15.56 7.03
N TYR A 170 11.75 -16.11 7.97
CA TYR A 170 11.04 -17.37 7.73
C TYR A 170 9.90 -17.19 6.73
N GLN A 171 9.90 -18.01 5.68
CA GLN A 171 8.85 -18.02 4.68
C GLN A 171 7.58 -18.75 5.15
N PRO A 172 6.38 -18.30 4.75
CA PRO A 172 5.15 -19.04 4.98
C PRO A 172 5.17 -20.35 4.19
N LYS A 173 4.90 -21.48 4.87
CA LYS A 173 5.09 -22.83 4.29
C LYS A 173 3.83 -23.45 3.71
N ALA A 174 2.69 -23.26 4.38
CA ALA A 174 1.41 -23.79 3.97
C ALA A 174 0.28 -23.09 4.75
N PRO A 175 -0.91 -22.91 4.14
CA PRO A 175 -2.06 -22.36 4.84
C PRO A 175 -2.51 -23.28 5.98
N GLU A 176 -2.99 -22.69 7.06
CA GLU A 176 -3.55 -23.44 8.20
C GLU A 176 -4.77 -24.28 7.76
N ASN A 177 -5.60 -23.73 6.86
CA ASN A 177 -6.77 -24.39 6.33
C ASN A 177 -6.74 -24.40 4.79
N LEU A 178 -6.37 -25.56 4.23
CA LEU A 178 -6.30 -25.77 2.77
C LEU A 178 -7.61 -25.46 2.06
N LYS A 179 -8.77 -25.77 2.66
CA LYS A 179 -10.06 -25.53 2.03
C LYS A 179 -10.35 -24.03 1.91
N VAL A 180 -10.08 -23.26 2.96
CA VAL A 180 -10.20 -21.80 2.95
C VAL A 180 -9.26 -21.18 1.91
N ALA A 181 -8.01 -21.69 1.83
CA ALA A 181 -7.06 -21.25 0.82
C ALA A 181 -7.57 -21.52 -0.61
N GLU A 182 -8.03 -22.74 -0.91
CA GLU A 182 -8.55 -23.08 -2.25
C GLU A 182 -9.82 -22.30 -2.62
N ASP A 183 -10.70 -22.04 -1.65
CA ASP A 183 -11.89 -21.22 -1.87
C ASP A 183 -11.50 -19.78 -2.24
N GLN A 184 -10.50 -19.21 -1.56
CA GLN A 184 -9.97 -17.88 -1.91
C GLN A 184 -9.22 -17.89 -3.26
N TRP A 185 -8.42 -18.92 -3.57
CA TRP A 185 -7.74 -19.03 -4.88
C TRP A 185 -8.73 -19.05 -6.05
N THR A 186 -9.80 -19.84 -5.89
CA THR A 186 -10.89 -19.91 -6.88
C THR A 186 -11.57 -18.54 -7.02
N TRP A 187 -11.87 -17.89 -5.90
CA TRP A 187 -12.48 -16.57 -5.89
C TRP A 187 -11.60 -15.50 -6.56
N ILE A 188 -10.27 -15.52 -6.33
CA ILE A 188 -9.33 -14.60 -7.00
C ILE A 188 -9.41 -14.78 -8.51
N GLU A 189 -9.27 -16.01 -9.01
CA GLU A 189 -9.34 -16.28 -10.44
C GLU A 189 -10.67 -15.81 -11.05
N GLU A 190 -11.79 -16.04 -10.37
CA GLU A 190 -13.11 -15.57 -10.80
C GLU A 190 -13.20 -14.05 -10.89
N LYS A 191 -12.67 -13.30 -9.91
CA LYS A 191 -12.68 -11.82 -9.95
C LYS A 191 -11.79 -11.29 -11.07
N LEU A 192 -10.59 -11.83 -11.22
CA LEU A 192 -9.66 -11.44 -12.28
C LEU A 192 -10.22 -11.72 -13.67
N ALA A 193 -10.83 -12.90 -13.87
CA ALA A 193 -11.44 -13.29 -15.15
C ALA A 193 -12.66 -12.43 -15.52
N LYS A 194 -13.44 -12.02 -14.52
CA LYS A 194 -14.66 -11.24 -14.74
C LYS A 194 -14.38 -9.75 -14.98
N SER A 195 -13.29 -9.20 -14.43
CA SER A 195 -13.00 -7.77 -14.51
C SER A 195 -12.83 -7.30 -15.97
N LYS A 196 -13.52 -6.20 -16.29
CA LYS A 196 -13.38 -5.44 -17.54
C LYS A 196 -12.82 -4.04 -17.30
N ALA A 197 -12.29 -3.79 -16.10
CA ALA A 197 -11.81 -2.48 -15.70
C ALA A 197 -10.57 -2.06 -16.51
N THR A 198 -10.50 -0.75 -16.77
CA THR A 198 -9.38 -0.08 -17.45
C THR A 198 -8.07 -0.34 -16.72
N TYR A 199 -8.11 -0.32 -15.38
CA TYR A 199 -7.03 -0.75 -14.50
C TYR A 199 -7.53 -1.86 -13.57
N LEU A 200 -6.70 -2.90 -13.39
CA LEU A 200 -6.99 -4.00 -12.47
C LEU A 200 -5.80 -4.15 -11.54
N LEU A 201 -6.04 -3.98 -10.25
CA LEU A 201 -5.05 -4.07 -9.20
C LEU A 201 -5.34 -5.29 -8.32
N VAL A 202 -4.31 -5.84 -7.72
CA VAL A 202 -4.41 -6.83 -6.65
C VAL A 202 -3.60 -6.32 -5.47
N ALA A 203 -4.14 -6.38 -4.26
CA ALA A 203 -3.47 -5.92 -3.06
C ALA A 203 -3.55 -7.00 -1.97
N GLY A 204 -2.42 -7.31 -1.35
CA GLY A 204 -2.31 -8.25 -0.24
C GLY A 204 -1.05 -7.96 0.56
N HIS A 205 -0.85 -8.62 1.70
CA HIS A 205 0.25 -8.28 2.58
C HIS A 205 1.62 -8.77 2.07
N PHE A 206 1.76 -10.08 1.83
CA PHE A 206 3.04 -10.66 1.42
C PHE A 206 3.46 -10.30 -0.01
N PRO A 207 4.75 -10.04 -0.29
CA PRO A 207 5.23 -9.73 -1.63
C PRO A 207 5.24 -10.96 -2.54
N VAL A 208 4.80 -10.80 -3.79
CA VAL A 208 5.15 -11.76 -4.86
C VAL A 208 6.66 -11.72 -5.10
N TYR A 209 7.20 -10.51 -5.27
CA TYR A 209 8.65 -10.29 -5.37
C TYR A 209 9.05 -9.14 -4.46
N SER A 210 10.17 -9.35 -3.78
CA SER A 210 10.89 -8.35 -3.02
C SER A 210 12.37 -8.73 -3.00
N ILE A 211 13.25 -7.74 -2.85
CA ILE A 211 14.68 -7.97 -2.70
C ILE A 211 15.16 -8.02 -1.25
N ALA A 212 14.29 -7.78 -0.27
CA ALA A 212 14.69 -7.40 1.07
C ALA A 212 14.78 -8.56 2.07
N GLU A 213 14.39 -8.39 3.33
CA GLU A 213 14.59 -9.33 4.43
C GLU A 213 13.75 -10.62 4.33
N HIS A 214 12.53 -10.52 3.82
CA HIS A 214 11.67 -11.68 3.53
C HIS A 214 11.84 -12.13 2.08
N GLY A 215 11.81 -11.20 1.12
CA GLY A 215 11.99 -11.53 -0.28
C GLY A 215 10.75 -12.15 -0.94
N PRO A 216 10.90 -12.92 -2.04
CA PRO A 216 9.76 -13.46 -2.78
C PRO A 216 8.98 -14.52 -2.00
N THR A 217 7.66 -14.41 -1.95
CA THR A 217 6.79 -15.44 -1.36
C THR A 217 6.49 -16.55 -2.36
N GLU A 218 7.14 -17.71 -2.22
CA GLU A 218 7.08 -18.83 -3.17
C GLU A 218 5.63 -19.24 -3.53
N CYS A 219 4.76 -19.36 -2.52
CA CYS A 219 3.33 -19.65 -2.70
C CYS A 219 2.62 -18.66 -3.67
N LEU A 220 2.95 -17.37 -3.60
CA LEU A 220 2.39 -16.35 -4.48
C LEU A 220 3.04 -16.37 -5.86
N VAL A 221 4.36 -16.59 -5.94
CA VAL A 221 5.08 -16.76 -7.21
C VAL A 221 4.52 -17.95 -7.99
N ASP A 222 4.20 -19.05 -7.32
CA ASP A 222 3.72 -20.28 -7.96
C ASP A 222 2.26 -20.19 -8.39
N ARG A 223 1.39 -19.56 -7.58
CA ARG A 223 -0.07 -19.59 -7.81
C ARG A 223 -0.66 -18.26 -8.25
N LEU A 224 -0.26 -17.15 -7.63
CA LEU A 224 -0.84 -15.84 -7.93
C LEU A 224 -0.25 -15.26 -9.22
N LEU A 225 1.07 -15.23 -9.35
CA LEU A 225 1.78 -14.59 -10.45
C LEU A 225 1.31 -15.08 -11.85
N PRO A 226 1.08 -16.39 -12.10
CA PRO A 226 0.51 -16.83 -13.37
C PRO A 226 -0.87 -16.24 -13.66
N MET A 227 -1.72 -16.07 -12.64
CA MET A 227 -3.03 -15.44 -12.78
C MET A 227 -2.91 -13.94 -13.08
N LEU A 228 -1.97 -13.24 -12.42
CA LEU A 228 -1.72 -11.82 -12.66
C LEU A 228 -1.38 -11.56 -14.14
N TYR A 229 -0.51 -12.39 -14.72
CA TYR A 229 -0.20 -12.31 -16.15
C TYR A 229 -1.37 -12.73 -17.05
N LYS A 230 -1.99 -13.88 -16.77
CA LYS A 230 -3.12 -14.42 -17.56
C LYS A 230 -4.24 -13.39 -17.72
N TYR A 231 -4.54 -12.65 -16.67
CA TYR A 231 -5.60 -11.64 -16.66
C TYR A 231 -5.10 -10.21 -16.83
N ARG A 232 -3.82 -10.00 -17.18
CA ARG A 232 -3.21 -8.68 -17.43
C ARG A 232 -3.50 -7.69 -16.31
N VAL A 233 -3.24 -8.09 -15.07
CA VAL A 233 -3.28 -7.20 -13.91
C VAL A 233 -2.28 -6.07 -14.14
N THR A 234 -2.68 -4.84 -13.82
CA THR A 234 -1.87 -3.63 -13.99
C THR A 234 -0.72 -3.61 -12.99
N ALA A 235 -1.00 -3.81 -11.70
CA ALA A 235 0.01 -3.89 -10.65
C ALA A 235 -0.46 -4.76 -9.47
N TYR A 236 0.51 -5.34 -8.77
CA TYR A 236 0.35 -5.96 -7.46
C TYR A 236 0.91 -5.03 -6.38
N MET A 237 0.16 -4.82 -5.30
CA MET A 237 0.55 -3.96 -4.17
C MET A 237 0.73 -4.79 -2.90
N CYS A 238 1.83 -4.59 -2.18
CA CYS A 238 2.17 -5.32 -0.95
C CYS A 238 2.97 -4.52 0.07
N GLY A 239 3.06 -5.03 1.30
CA GLY A 239 3.89 -4.53 2.38
C GLY A 239 4.89 -5.61 2.81
N HIS A 240 4.86 -5.95 4.11
CA HIS A 240 5.60 -7.01 4.80
C HIS A 240 7.11 -6.77 4.91
N ASP A 241 7.79 -6.54 3.79
CA ASP A 241 9.16 -6.04 3.85
C ASP A 241 9.14 -4.55 4.19
N HIS A 242 9.91 -4.16 5.20
CA HIS A 242 9.85 -2.86 5.84
C HIS A 242 10.61 -1.78 5.04
N ASN A 243 10.30 -1.61 3.77
CA ASN A 243 10.94 -0.64 2.88
C ASN A 243 10.01 -0.27 1.73
N LEU A 244 10.51 0.56 0.81
CA LEU A 244 9.79 0.96 -0.39
C LEU A 244 10.47 0.36 -1.62
N GLN A 245 9.72 -0.36 -2.45
CA GLN A 245 10.26 -0.94 -3.69
C GLN A 245 9.30 -0.79 -4.86
N HIS A 246 9.89 -0.64 -6.04
CA HIS A 246 9.21 -0.82 -7.32
C HIS A 246 9.98 -1.86 -8.11
N LEU A 247 9.31 -2.97 -8.42
CA LEU A 247 9.81 -3.97 -9.34
C LEU A 247 8.90 -4.06 -10.57
N ARG A 248 9.47 -4.46 -11.70
CA ARG A 248 8.71 -4.75 -12.92
C ARG A 248 9.25 -6.00 -13.58
N THR A 249 8.34 -6.87 -14.00
CA THR A 249 8.65 -8.03 -14.83
C THR A 249 7.81 -8.02 -16.09
N GLU A 250 8.20 -8.81 -17.07
CA GLU A 250 7.46 -8.99 -18.32
C GLU A 250 7.36 -10.47 -18.65
N ASN A 251 6.17 -10.93 -19.04
CA ASN A 251 5.95 -12.28 -19.54
C ASN A 251 5.12 -12.20 -20.83
N GLU A 252 5.63 -12.77 -21.93
CA GLU A 252 4.99 -12.74 -23.24
C GLU A 252 4.55 -11.32 -23.70
N GLY A 253 5.36 -10.30 -23.39
CA GLY A 253 5.07 -8.90 -23.73
C GLY A 253 4.04 -8.22 -22.84
N ILE A 254 3.62 -8.87 -21.75
CA ILE A 254 2.72 -8.33 -20.73
C ILE A 254 3.57 -7.83 -19.56
N PRO A 255 3.69 -6.50 -19.35
CA PRO A 255 4.37 -5.96 -18.17
C PRO A 255 3.48 -6.13 -16.93
N LEU A 256 4.12 -6.34 -15.79
CA LEU A 256 3.50 -6.37 -14.47
C LEU A 256 4.40 -5.64 -13.47
N ASP A 257 3.83 -4.66 -12.79
CA ASP A 257 4.50 -3.87 -11.75
C ASP A 257 4.18 -4.43 -10.36
N PHE A 258 5.17 -4.43 -9.48
CA PHE A 258 5.04 -4.74 -8.06
C PHE A 258 5.38 -3.49 -7.27
N ILE A 259 4.42 -3.03 -6.48
CA ILE A 259 4.46 -1.79 -5.71
C ILE A 259 4.50 -2.17 -4.24
N LEU A 260 5.69 -2.09 -3.63
CA LEU A 260 5.89 -2.44 -2.23
C LEU A 260 5.94 -1.18 -1.36
N SER A 261 5.09 -1.11 -0.34
CA SER A 261 4.94 0.03 0.55
C SER A 261 4.80 -0.40 2.02
N GLY A 262 5.86 -0.97 2.60
CA GLY A 262 5.88 -1.45 4.00
C GLY A 262 6.69 -0.57 4.97
N ALA A 263 6.97 0.68 4.61
CA ALA A 263 7.86 1.55 5.37
C ALA A 263 7.13 2.51 6.34
N ALA A 264 5.95 2.16 6.83
CA ALA A 264 5.13 3.10 7.59
C ALA A 264 5.51 3.19 9.07
N ASN A 265 5.94 2.08 9.67
CA ASN A 265 6.33 2.00 11.09
C ASN A 265 7.79 1.56 11.30
N PHE A 266 8.29 0.67 10.46
CA PHE A 266 9.67 0.20 10.48
C PHE A 266 10.37 0.48 9.15
N ILE A 267 11.70 0.51 9.18
CA ILE A 267 12.54 0.62 7.99
C ILE A 267 13.66 -0.41 8.12
N ASP A 268 13.77 -1.31 7.16
CA ASP A 268 14.84 -2.30 7.05
C ASP A 268 15.61 -2.11 5.73
N PRO A 269 16.94 -1.88 5.77
CA PRO A 269 17.77 -1.69 4.59
C PRO A 269 18.21 -2.98 3.92
N SER A 270 17.70 -4.13 4.35
CA SER A 270 18.08 -5.44 3.80
C SER A 270 17.88 -5.50 2.28
N VAL A 271 18.81 -6.18 1.64
CA VAL A 271 18.75 -6.56 0.22
C VAL A 271 19.13 -8.04 0.05
N GLU A 272 18.89 -8.83 1.10
CA GLU A 272 19.30 -10.24 1.20
C GLU A 272 18.81 -11.07 -0.01
N HIS A 273 17.60 -10.79 -0.48
CA HIS A 273 16.93 -11.52 -1.55
C HIS A 273 17.09 -10.87 -2.94
N VAL A 274 18.06 -9.96 -3.13
CA VAL A 274 18.29 -9.30 -4.44
C VAL A 274 18.58 -10.28 -5.59
N GLN A 275 19.11 -11.47 -5.29
CA GLN A 275 19.36 -12.52 -6.28
C GLN A 275 18.19 -13.50 -6.46
N ALA A 276 17.13 -13.37 -5.64
CA ALA A 276 15.94 -14.23 -5.70
C ALA A 276 14.84 -13.68 -6.61
N VAL A 277 14.95 -12.43 -7.06
CA VAL A 277 14.03 -11.82 -8.04
C VAL A 277 14.56 -11.96 -9.47
N PRO A 278 13.69 -11.88 -10.50
CA PRO A 278 14.14 -11.88 -11.89
C PRO A 278 15.18 -10.79 -12.16
N LYS A 279 16.27 -11.14 -12.86
CA LYS A 279 17.39 -10.22 -13.07
C LYS A 279 16.93 -8.93 -13.74
N GLY A 280 17.24 -7.79 -13.11
CA GLY A 280 16.89 -6.46 -13.61
C GLY A 280 15.45 -6.03 -13.35
N SER A 281 14.66 -6.81 -12.60
CA SER A 281 13.29 -6.45 -12.26
C SER A 281 13.20 -5.37 -11.19
N SER A 282 14.15 -5.30 -10.25
CA SER A 282 14.20 -4.25 -9.22
C SER A 282 14.60 -2.91 -9.86
N LEU A 283 13.67 -1.96 -9.88
CA LEU A 283 13.83 -0.65 -10.50
C LEU A 283 14.07 0.46 -9.48
N PHE A 284 13.59 0.27 -8.25
CA PHE A 284 13.77 1.20 -7.14
C PHE A 284 13.68 0.45 -5.81
N HIS A 285 14.53 0.84 -4.86
CA HIS A 285 14.55 0.39 -3.47
C HIS A 285 14.95 1.58 -2.59
N TRP A 286 14.25 1.78 -1.48
CA TRP A 286 14.55 2.82 -0.51
C TRP A 286 14.26 2.34 0.91
N ALA A 287 15.23 2.61 1.80
CA ALA A 287 15.19 2.23 3.21
C ALA A 287 16.14 3.14 4.03
N ASP A 288 15.86 4.45 4.02
CA ASP A 288 16.70 5.40 4.77
C ASP A 288 16.33 5.36 6.26
N LEU A 289 17.18 4.71 7.06
CA LEU A 289 17.03 4.60 8.52
C LEU A 289 17.02 5.96 9.26
N SER A 290 17.44 7.04 8.61
CA SER A 290 17.37 8.40 9.17
C SER A 290 16.05 9.11 8.89
N ALA A 291 15.22 8.56 7.98
CA ALA A 291 13.89 9.06 7.69
C ALA A 291 12.85 8.56 8.71
N LEU A 292 11.65 9.12 8.64
CA LEU A 292 10.51 8.72 9.48
C LEU A 292 9.51 7.87 8.68
N GLY A 293 9.97 7.06 7.75
CA GLY A 293 9.15 6.16 6.95
C GLY A 293 8.73 6.73 5.61
N GLY A 294 7.77 6.08 4.95
CA GLY A 294 7.25 6.49 3.66
C GLY A 294 6.06 5.67 3.20
N PHE A 295 5.43 6.13 2.11
CA PHE A 295 4.20 5.56 1.55
C PHE A 295 4.12 5.85 0.05
N VAL A 296 3.06 5.36 -0.60
CA VAL A 296 2.81 5.60 -2.02
C VAL A 296 1.56 6.44 -2.22
N PHE A 297 1.66 7.50 -3.04
CA PHE A 297 0.53 8.26 -3.56
C PHE A 297 0.23 7.83 -5.00
N THR A 298 -1.02 7.46 -5.25
CA THR A 298 -1.49 7.00 -6.56
C THR A 298 -2.47 8.00 -7.17
N GLU A 299 -2.26 8.32 -8.45
CA GLU A 299 -3.20 9.11 -9.25
C GLU A 299 -3.54 8.37 -10.55
N VAL A 300 -4.84 8.24 -10.82
CA VAL A 300 -5.37 7.54 -11.99
C VAL A 300 -6.18 8.52 -12.83
N THR A 301 -5.85 8.58 -14.12
CA THR A 301 -6.55 9.35 -15.14
C THR A 301 -7.03 8.41 -16.25
N ALA A 302 -7.73 8.94 -17.27
CA ALA A 302 -8.02 8.18 -18.50
C ALA A 302 -6.78 7.63 -19.21
N ASN A 303 -5.62 8.29 -19.05
CA ASN A 303 -4.44 8.03 -19.87
C ASN A 303 -3.39 7.18 -19.15
N ASN A 304 -3.29 7.31 -17.83
CA ASN A 304 -2.29 6.61 -17.03
C ASN A 304 -2.69 6.50 -15.55
N MET A 305 -2.05 5.53 -14.90
CA MET A 305 -1.98 5.40 -13.45
C MET A 305 -0.54 5.67 -13.04
N THR A 306 -0.33 6.56 -12.08
CA THR A 306 1.00 6.89 -11.54
C THR A 306 1.11 6.45 -10.10
N PHE A 307 2.24 5.86 -9.74
CA PHE A 307 2.61 5.57 -8.35
C PHE A 307 3.81 6.44 -7.97
N ASN A 308 3.66 7.20 -6.90
CA ASN A 308 4.63 8.16 -6.41
C ASN A 308 5.09 7.75 -5.01
N TYR A 309 6.36 7.37 -4.87
CA TYR A 309 6.95 6.98 -3.60
C TYR A 309 7.42 8.23 -2.87
N ILE A 310 6.99 8.39 -1.63
CA ILE A 310 7.19 9.61 -0.84
C ILE A 310 7.71 9.21 0.54
N ASP A 311 8.79 9.83 0.99
CA ASP A 311 9.22 9.70 2.38
C ASP A 311 8.46 10.65 3.31
N ALA A 312 8.52 10.42 4.62
CA ALA A 312 7.87 11.22 5.63
C ALA A 312 8.39 12.68 5.75
N SER A 313 9.36 13.10 4.92
CA SER A 313 9.76 14.51 4.77
C SER A 313 9.03 15.23 3.62
N GLY A 314 8.20 14.51 2.87
CA GLY A 314 7.50 14.99 1.67
C GLY A 314 8.35 14.92 0.40
N LYS A 315 9.52 14.28 0.45
CA LYS A 315 10.37 14.13 -0.72
C LYS A 315 9.84 13.02 -1.62
N MET A 316 9.61 13.36 -2.89
CA MET A 316 9.36 12.37 -3.93
C MET A 316 10.65 11.60 -4.23
N LEU A 317 10.63 10.29 -3.95
CA LEU A 317 11.77 9.40 -4.08
C LEU A 317 11.83 8.75 -5.47
N HIS A 318 10.68 8.33 -5.97
CA HIS A 318 10.53 7.60 -7.22
C HIS A 318 9.12 7.78 -7.79
N GLN A 319 9.00 7.69 -9.11
CA GLN A 319 7.71 7.72 -9.80
C GLN A 319 7.71 6.70 -10.93
N THR A 320 6.60 5.98 -11.08
CA THR A 320 6.32 5.14 -12.25
C THR A 320 4.94 5.46 -12.82
N SER A 321 4.77 5.27 -14.14
CA SER A 321 3.52 5.47 -14.86
C SER A 321 3.17 4.21 -15.64
N LEU A 322 1.93 3.76 -15.49
CA LEU A 322 1.39 2.55 -16.08
C LEU A 322 0.23 2.92 -17.00
N LEU A 323 0.16 2.25 -18.16
CA LEU A 323 -0.89 2.50 -19.15
C LEU A 323 -2.13 1.64 -18.87
N PRO A 324 -3.31 2.04 -19.39
CA PRO A 324 -4.51 1.21 -19.37
C PRO A 324 -4.27 -0.21 -19.89
N ARG A 325 -4.99 -1.18 -19.34
CA ARG A 325 -4.97 -2.57 -19.81
C ARG A 325 -5.40 -2.64 -21.26
N LYS A 326 -4.66 -3.43 -22.06
CA LYS A 326 -5.09 -3.85 -23.39
C LYS A 326 -5.82 -5.19 -23.24
N LEU A 327 -7.14 -5.14 -23.13
CA LEU A 327 -8.02 -6.32 -23.05
C LEU A 327 -8.03 -7.08 -24.38
#